data_AF-X0SKG0-F1
#
_entry.id   AF-X0SKG0-F1
#
_cell.length_a   1.000
_cell.length_b   1.000
_cell.length_c   1.000
_cell.angle_alpha   90.00
_cell.angle_beta   90.00
_cell.angle_gamma   90.00
#
_symmetry.space_group_name_H-M   'P 1'
#
loop_
_entity.id
_entity.type
_entity.pdbx_description
1 polymer ?
#
loop_
_entity_poly.entity_id
_entity_poly.type
_entity_poly.pdbx_seq_one_letter_code
_entity_poly.pdbx_strand_id
1 'polypeptide(L)'
;MARKFYKENGESIPAIKFENSLPTGFTEITDETEIKRLYKIQYGYRISDGKSFVLDFTTDKYIDVLNGTYTEAEVFALENHIKDLYDQLNNGWWLTAQNTNSVLILDGIYNQTMKDSIQAVINEYVTNNY
;
A
#
# COMPACT_ATOMS: atom_id res chain seq x y z
N MET A 1 -18.29 20.75 -10.96
CA MET A 1 -18.83 20.75 -9.58
C MET A 1 -17.71 20.38 -8.64
N ALA A 2 -17.71 20.89 -7.40
CA ALA A 2 -16.74 20.45 -6.40
C ALA A 2 -17.05 19.02 -5.96
N ARG A 3 -16.01 18.19 -5.74
CA ARG A 3 -16.16 16.85 -5.17
C ARG A 3 -16.72 16.96 -3.75
N LYS A 4 -17.50 15.96 -3.34
CA LYS A 4 -18.13 15.85 -2.01
C LYS A 4 -17.82 14.49 -1.39
N PHE A 5 -17.92 14.42 -0.06
CA PHE A 5 -17.75 13.18 0.68
C PHE A 5 -19.06 12.42 0.80
N TYR A 6 -18.99 11.12 0.62
CA TYR A 6 -20.12 10.20 0.76
C TYR A 6 -19.72 9.02 1.63
N LYS A 7 -20.63 8.52 2.49
CA LYS A 7 -20.48 7.24 3.20
C LYS A 7 -21.46 6.21 2.71
N GLU A 8 -21.04 4.96 2.71
CA GLU A 8 -21.90 3.82 2.44
C GLU A 8 -23.03 3.69 3.47
N ASN A 9 -24.19 3.24 3.02
CA ASN A 9 -25.38 3.11 3.85
C ASN A 9 -25.44 1.72 4.50
N GLY A 10 -25.74 1.66 5.79
CA GLY A 10 -26.04 0.40 6.49
C GLY A 10 -24.83 -0.38 7.00
N GLU A 11 -23.62 0.04 6.67
CA GLU A 11 -22.40 -0.62 7.12
C GLU A 11 -21.95 -0.14 8.50
N SER A 12 -21.44 -1.08 9.31
CA SER A 12 -20.85 -0.78 10.61
C SER A 12 -19.58 0.08 10.48
N ILE A 13 -18.86 -0.12 9.38
CA ILE A 13 -17.67 0.64 8.99
C ILE A 13 -17.87 1.02 7.52
N PRO A 14 -18.53 2.16 7.26
CA PRO A 14 -18.92 2.50 5.91
C PRO A 14 -17.72 2.92 5.07
N ALA A 15 -17.70 2.48 3.80
CA ALA A 15 -16.76 3.01 2.82
C ALA A 15 -16.96 4.52 2.63
N ILE A 16 -15.87 5.25 2.40
CA ILE A 16 -15.89 6.69 2.12
C ILE A 16 -15.55 6.89 0.65
N LYS A 17 -16.32 7.72 -0.05
CA LYS A 17 -16.05 8.13 -1.44
C LYS A 17 -15.94 9.64 -1.54
N PHE A 18 -15.00 10.12 -2.33
CA PHE A 18 -14.83 11.54 -2.63
C PHE A 18 -15.14 11.75 -4.11
N GLU A 19 -16.37 12.14 -4.46
CA GLU A 19 -16.87 12.04 -5.84
C GLU A 19 -17.59 13.30 -6.30
N ASN A 20 -17.70 13.48 -7.62
CA ASN A 20 -18.44 14.59 -8.22
C ASN A 20 -19.97 14.43 -8.12
N SER A 21 -20.46 13.21 -7.92
CA SER A 21 -21.89 12.87 -7.85
C SER A 21 -22.14 11.76 -6.84
N LEU A 22 -23.35 11.74 -6.27
CA LEU A 22 -23.79 10.75 -5.27
C LEU A 22 -23.77 9.32 -5.84
N PRO A 23 -22.93 8.41 -5.32
CA PRO A 23 -22.95 7.01 -5.71
C PRO A 23 -24.19 6.28 -5.17
N THR A 24 -24.68 5.27 -5.89
CA THR A 24 -25.76 4.39 -5.41
C THR A 24 -25.35 3.68 -4.13
N GLY A 25 -26.21 3.69 -3.12
CA GLY A 25 -25.95 3.05 -1.81
C GLY A 25 -25.15 3.92 -0.84
N PHE A 26 -24.91 5.19 -1.16
CA PHE A 26 -24.19 6.13 -0.30
C PHE A 26 -25.07 7.31 0.12
N THR A 27 -24.64 8.05 1.13
CA THR A 27 -25.23 9.32 1.58
C THR A 27 -24.14 10.38 1.72
N GLU A 28 -24.43 11.62 1.32
CA GLU A 28 -23.51 12.76 1.48
C GLU A 28 -23.19 13.01 2.96
N ILE A 29 -21.92 13.29 3.26
CA ILE A 29 -21.45 13.68 4.59
C ILE A 29 -20.90 15.10 4.50
N THR A 30 -21.40 15.99 5.34
CA THR A 30 -20.90 17.36 5.46
C THR A 30 -20.24 17.64 6.81
N ASP A 31 -20.38 16.74 7.78
CA ASP A 31 -19.75 16.85 9.09
C ASP A 31 -18.26 16.45 9.01
N GLU A 32 -17.39 17.45 9.18
CA GLU A 32 -15.93 17.29 9.17
C GLU A 32 -15.43 16.33 10.27
N THR A 33 -16.11 16.28 11.42
CA THR A 33 -15.75 15.38 12.52
C THR A 33 -16.00 13.93 12.13
N GLU A 34 -17.13 13.66 11.49
CA GLU A 34 -17.47 12.33 10.98
C GLU A 34 -16.53 11.91 9.84
N ILE A 35 -16.23 12.82 8.90
CA ILE A 35 -15.27 12.57 7.81
C ILE A 35 -13.90 12.18 8.40
N LYS A 36 -13.40 12.95 9.38
CA LYS A 36 -12.13 12.67 10.06
C LYS A 36 -12.15 11.34 10.80
N ARG A 37 -13.24 11.01 11.50
CA ARG A 37 -13.40 9.74 12.21
C ARG A 37 -13.32 8.56 11.24
N LEU A 38 -14.04 8.62 10.13
CA LEU A 38 -14.05 7.57 9.12
C LEU A 38 -12.67 7.39 8.46
N TYR A 39 -11.98 8.48 8.12
CA TYR A 39 -10.61 8.39 7.60
C TYR A 39 -9.64 7.80 8.62
N LYS A 40 -9.76 8.15 9.91
CA LYS A 40 -8.93 7.55 10.95
C LYS A 40 -9.11 6.03 11.03
N ILE A 41 -10.34 5.56 10.86
CA ILE A 41 -10.65 4.13 10.81
C ILE A 41 -10.00 3.48 9.57
N GLN A 42 -10.18 4.08 8.38
CA GLN A 42 -9.54 3.59 7.16
C GLN A 42 -8.00 3.56 7.26
N TYR A 43 -7.38 4.59 7.85
CA TYR A 43 -5.94 4.58 8.12
C TYR A 43 -5.53 3.45 9.06
N GLY A 44 -6.36 3.12 10.06
CA GLY A 44 -6.14 1.95 10.91
C GLY A 44 -6.08 0.64 10.12
N TYR A 45 -7.01 0.45 9.18
CA TYR A 45 -6.99 -0.71 8.27
C TYR A 45 -5.75 -0.73 7.38
N ARG A 46 -5.44 0.41 6.76
CA ARG A 46 -4.26 0.57 5.90
C ARG A 46 -2.95 0.27 6.61
N ILE A 47 -2.83 0.65 7.88
CA ILE A 47 -1.67 0.33 8.73
C ILE A 47 -1.59 -1.18 8.96
N SER A 48 -2.72 -1.81 9.31
CA SER A 48 -2.75 -3.25 9.56
C SER A 48 -2.39 -4.04 8.30
N ASP A 49 -2.99 -3.68 7.17
CA ASP A 49 -2.76 -4.30 5.87
C ASP A 49 -1.31 -4.10 5.40
N GLY A 50 -0.82 -2.85 5.45
CA GLY A 50 0.57 -2.51 5.11
C GLY A 50 1.59 -3.30 5.91
N LYS A 51 1.36 -3.46 7.22
CA LYS A 51 2.21 -4.29 8.09
C LYS A 51 2.18 -5.76 7.71
N SER A 52 0.99 -6.30 7.42
CA SER A 52 0.85 -7.69 6.98
C SER A 52 1.62 -7.93 5.68
N PHE A 53 1.45 -7.06 4.67
CA PHE A 53 2.20 -7.20 3.43
C PHE A 53 3.71 -7.14 3.62
N VAL A 54 4.21 -6.16 4.40
CA VAL A 54 5.66 -6.04 4.66
C VAL A 54 6.19 -7.30 5.34
N LEU A 55 5.45 -7.86 6.31
CA LEU A 55 5.82 -9.09 7.00
C LEU A 55 5.83 -10.29 6.05
N ASP A 56 4.80 -10.46 5.25
CA ASP A 56 4.67 -11.59 4.31
C ASP A 56 5.77 -11.51 3.24
N PHE A 57 5.96 -10.33 2.64
CA PHE A 57 6.97 -10.13 1.60
C PHE A 57 8.40 -10.35 2.12
N THR A 58 8.74 -9.83 3.30
CA THR A 58 10.08 -10.05 3.90
C THR A 58 10.29 -11.52 4.26
N THR A 59 9.24 -12.19 4.74
CA THR A 59 9.28 -13.65 5.01
C THR A 59 9.52 -14.45 3.75
N ASP A 60 8.80 -14.14 2.67
CA ASP A 60 8.96 -14.81 1.38
C ASP A 60 10.37 -14.62 0.84
N LYS A 61 10.94 -13.41 0.95
CA LYS A 61 12.32 -13.14 0.54
C LYS A 61 13.35 -13.90 1.36
N TYR A 62 13.08 -14.11 2.65
CA TYR A 62 13.95 -14.95 3.48
C TYR A 62 13.87 -16.44 3.09
N ILE A 63 12.66 -16.96 2.81
CA ILE A 63 12.47 -18.34 2.32
C ILE A 63 13.16 -18.54 0.97
N ASP A 64 13.06 -17.56 0.08
CA ASP A 64 13.75 -17.50 -1.21
C ASP A 64 15.28 -17.66 -1.06
N VAL A 65 15.87 -17.09 -0.01
CA VAL A 65 17.30 -17.27 0.33
C VAL A 65 17.58 -18.70 0.79
N LEU A 66 16.77 -19.23 1.70
CA LEU A 66 16.94 -20.61 2.19
C LEU A 66 16.84 -21.65 1.08
N ASN A 67 16.02 -21.38 0.06
CA ASN A 67 15.85 -22.23 -1.13
C ASN A 67 16.92 -22.01 -2.21
N GLY A 68 17.82 -21.04 -2.04
CA GLY A 68 18.87 -20.71 -3.02
C GLY A 68 18.35 -20.00 -4.28
N THR A 69 17.16 -19.40 -4.23
CA THR A 69 16.61 -18.58 -5.32
C THR A 69 17.26 -17.19 -5.33
N TYR A 70 17.55 -16.66 -4.14
CA TYR A 70 18.30 -15.42 -3.93
C TYR A 70 19.45 -15.67 -2.95
N THR A 71 20.43 -14.78 -2.95
CA THR A 71 21.50 -14.69 -1.96
C THR A 71 21.11 -13.72 -0.86
N GLU A 72 21.74 -13.83 0.32
CA GLU A 72 21.54 -12.89 1.42
C GLU A 72 21.87 -11.45 1.00
N ALA A 73 22.92 -11.25 0.19
CA ALA A 73 23.33 -9.93 -0.29
C ALA A 73 22.27 -9.30 -1.21
N GLU A 74 21.63 -10.09 -2.07
CA GLU A 74 20.50 -9.63 -2.90
C GLU A 74 19.33 -9.20 -2.03
N VAL A 75 18.92 -9.98 -1.04
CA VAL A 75 17.80 -9.61 -0.18
C VAL A 75 18.11 -8.39 0.69
N PHE A 76 19.31 -8.26 1.24
CA PHE A 76 19.67 -7.06 2.02
C PHE A 76 19.71 -5.78 1.18
N ALA A 77 20.19 -5.86 -0.07
CA ALA A 77 20.13 -4.74 -0.99
C ALA A 77 18.66 -4.34 -1.28
N LEU A 78 17.76 -5.32 -1.34
CA LEU A 78 16.34 -5.11 -1.62
C LEU A 78 15.70 -4.37 -0.46
N GLU A 79 15.85 -4.91 0.74
CA GLU A 79 15.33 -4.32 1.98
C GLU A 79 15.81 -2.89 2.17
N ASN A 80 17.07 -2.60 1.87
CA ASN A 80 17.59 -1.25 1.96
C ASN A 80 16.96 -0.29 0.93
N HIS A 81 16.69 -0.76 -0.29
CA HIS A 81 16.04 0.05 -1.32
C HIS A 81 14.58 0.38 -0.98
N ILE A 82 13.83 -0.60 -0.49
CA ILE A 82 12.39 -0.47 -0.23
C ILE A 82 12.06 -0.08 1.21
N LYS A 83 13.06 0.21 2.04
CA LYS A 83 12.88 0.60 3.45
C LYS A 83 11.92 1.77 3.62
N ASP A 84 12.10 2.83 2.84
CA ASP A 84 11.23 4.01 2.92
C ASP A 84 9.79 3.69 2.50
N LEU A 85 9.63 2.78 1.52
CA LEU A 85 8.33 2.30 1.11
C LEU A 85 7.66 1.47 2.21
N TYR A 86 8.41 0.58 2.87
CA TYR A 86 7.91 -0.18 4.02
C TYR A 86 7.47 0.73 5.16
N ASP A 87 8.25 1.78 5.48
CA ASP A 87 7.87 2.75 6.50
C ASP A 87 6.55 3.44 6.13
N GLN A 88 6.36 3.80 4.86
CA GLN A 88 5.12 4.42 4.40
C GLN A 88 3.92 3.46 4.49
N LEU A 89 4.09 2.20 4.08
CA LEU A 89 3.06 1.16 4.17
C LEU A 89 2.69 0.85 5.64
N ASN A 90 3.69 0.71 6.51
CA ASN A 90 3.53 0.46 7.94
C ASN A 90 2.79 1.60 8.68
N ASN A 91 2.84 2.82 8.14
CA ASN A 91 2.11 3.97 8.66
C ASN A 91 0.80 4.24 7.90
N GLY A 92 0.43 3.38 6.94
CA GLY A 92 -0.79 3.52 6.13
C GLY A 92 -0.76 4.72 5.18
N TRP A 93 0.42 5.26 4.87
CA TRP A 93 0.63 6.42 4.00
C TRP A 93 0.64 6.03 2.52
N TRP A 94 -0.42 5.36 2.08
CA TRP A 94 -0.54 4.79 0.74
C TRP A 94 -0.41 5.80 -0.41
N LEU A 95 -0.94 7.01 -0.23
CA LEU A 95 -0.76 8.07 -1.22
C LEU A 95 0.71 8.48 -1.33
N THR A 96 1.42 8.56 -0.21
CA THR A 96 2.87 8.81 -0.22
C THR A 96 3.56 7.66 -0.92
N ALA A 97 3.29 6.41 -0.52
CA ALA A 97 3.83 5.19 -1.12
C ALA A 97 3.62 5.15 -2.65
N GLN A 98 2.46 5.54 -3.16
CA GLN A 98 2.21 5.61 -4.61
C GLN A 98 3.12 6.61 -5.34
N ASN A 99 3.45 7.74 -4.70
CA ASN A 99 4.27 8.79 -5.29
C ASN A 99 5.78 8.57 -5.08
N THR A 100 6.16 7.79 -4.07
CA THR A 100 7.56 7.49 -3.71
C THR A 100 8.00 6.11 -4.17
N ASN A 101 7.07 5.23 -4.55
CA ASN A 101 7.38 3.93 -5.16
C ASN A 101 8.15 4.17 -6.45
N SER A 102 9.47 4.05 -6.32
CA SER A 102 10.42 4.26 -7.40
C SER A 102 10.83 2.91 -7.97
N VAL A 103 11.23 2.91 -9.24
CA VAL A 103 11.68 1.70 -9.90
C VAL A 103 13.00 1.27 -9.28
N LEU A 104 13.06 0.01 -8.84
CA LEU A 104 14.29 -0.66 -8.42
C LEU A 104 15.42 -0.39 -9.42
N ILE A 105 16.55 0.10 -8.96
CA ILE A 105 17.70 0.36 -9.83
C ILE A 105 18.40 -0.97 -10.10
N LEU A 106 18.85 -1.19 -11.35
CA LEU A 106 19.71 -2.31 -11.67
C LEU A 106 21.11 -2.01 -11.11
N ASP A 107 21.38 -2.46 -9.90
CA ASP A 107 22.72 -2.58 -9.35
C ASP A 107 23.19 -4.02 -9.60
N GLY A 108 24.46 -4.26 -9.91
CA GLY A 108 25.00 -5.54 -10.42
C GLY A 108 24.76 -6.78 -9.56
N ILE A 109 24.07 -6.60 -8.44
CA ILE A 109 23.48 -7.59 -7.54
C ILE A 109 22.21 -8.22 -8.13
N TYR A 110 21.40 -7.47 -8.90
CA TYR A 110 20.18 -7.99 -9.54
C TYR A 110 20.35 -8.20 -11.05
N ASN A 111 19.78 -9.28 -11.55
CA ASN A 111 19.44 -9.35 -12.97
C ASN A 111 18.08 -8.68 -13.25
N GLN A 112 17.84 -8.34 -14.51
CA GLN A 112 16.64 -7.61 -14.94
C GLN A 112 15.34 -8.37 -14.60
N THR A 113 15.31 -9.69 -14.75
CA THR A 113 14.14 -10.52 -14.45
C THR A 113 13.74 -10.47 -12.98
N MET A 114 14.72 -10.54 -12.07
CA MET A 114 14.49 -10.44 -10.62
C MET A 114 13.90 -9.09 -10.26
N LYS A 115 14.50 -8.02 -10.77
CA LYS A 115 14.03 -6.65 -10.59
C LYS A 115 12.57 -6.50 -11.04
N ASP A 116 12.25 -6.95 -12.26
CA ASP A 116 10.92 -6.76 -12.83
C ASP A 116 9.85 -7.55 -12.07
N SER A 117 10.17 -8.77 -11.64
CA SER A 117 9.28 -9.59 -10.82
C SER A 117 8.98 -8.93 -9.46
N ILE A 118 10.01 -8.45 -8.77
CA ILE A 118 9.84 -7.78 -7.47
C ILE A 118 9.07 -6.47 -7.63
N GLN A 119 9.42 -5.66 -8.63
CA GLN A 119 8.73 -4.40 -8.88
C GLN A 119 7.26 -4.61 -9.22
N ALA A 120 6.92 -5.68 -9.94
CA ALA A 120 5.54 -6.02 -10.26
C ALA A 120 4.71 -6.29 -8.99
N VAL A 121 5.22 -7.09 -8.04
CA VAL A 121 4.55 -7.37 -6.76
C VAL A 121 4.29 -6.08 -5.97
N ILE A 122 5.32 -5.23 -5.87
CA ILE A 122 5.22 -3.95 -5.16
C ILE A 122 4.20 -3.02 -5.83
N ASN A 123 4.27 -2.89 -7.16
CA ASN A 123 3.37 -2.03 -7.93
C ASN A 123 1.92 -2.50 -7.83
N GLU A 124 1.69 -3.81 -7.91
CA GLU A 124 0.37 -4.41 -7.78
C GLU A 124 -0.22 -4.11 -6.41
N TYR A 125 0.56 -4.33 -5.34
CA TYR A 125 0.11 -4.04 -3.98
C TYR A 125 -0.20 -2.54 -3.78
N VAL A 126 0.73 -1.65 -4.18
CA VAL A 126 0.60 -0.17 -4.13
C VAL A 126 -0.62 0.34 -4.89
N THR A 127 -0.89 -0.22 -6.08
CA THR A 127 -1.98 0.22 -6.96
C THR A 127 -3.34 -0.28 -6.50
N ASN A 128 -3.43 -1.52 -6.01
CA ASN A 128 -4.72 -2.15 -5.68
C ASN A 128 -5.32 -1.68 -4.34
N ASN A 129 -4.54 -1.00 -3.50
CA ASN A 129 -4.95 -0.60 -2.15
C ASN A 129 -5.15 0.93 -1.99
N TYR A 130 -5.12 1.68 -3.09
CA TYR A 130 -5.50 3.10 -3.14
C TYR A 130 -6.74 3.34 -4.02
#